data_AF-A0A2D4G2Z4-F1
#
_entry.id   AF-A0A2D4G2Z4-F1
#
_cell.length_a   1.000
_cell.length_b   1.000
_cell.length_c   1.000
_cell.angle_alpha   90.00
_cell.angle_beta   90.00
_cell.angle_gamma   90.00
#
_symmetry.space_group_name_H-M   'P 1'
#
loop_
_entity.id
_entity.type
_entity.pdbx_description
1 polymer ?
#
loop_
_entity_poly.entity_id
_entity_poly.type
_entity_poly.pdbx_seq_one_letter_code
_entity_poly.pdbx_strand_id
1 'polypeptide(L)'
;GKGTSMKNGSDADLVLFLNIFENYTDQEMHRKMIIEEIERRLNECQEWLNREVFFEKSKWSNPRVLQFMLHSRESDDSIEFDVLPAYDALGQYQRSMPSPQVYIDLIYTGKSGEFSPCFTELQKDFIVDRPTKLKSLIRLVKHWYNEVQEKSFPPKYALELLTVYAWEQGSEQTKFNTAEGFRTVLWLIEHYTEIRIYWTKYYGFHNEIIKQYLQVQLCKNRPVILDPADPTANFGEAKGWDRLAEKARSYASMNCCRKRDGSLVEPWNVPLAKEVPWEEGGSYCTLL
;
A
#
# COMPACT_ATOMS: atom_id res chain seq x y z
N GLY A 1 -12.62 5.28 -1.77
CA GLY A 1 -11.26 5.38 -1.19
C GLY A 1 -11.22 5.02 0.29
N LYS A 2 -10.02 5.04 0.89
CA LYS A 2 -9.70 4.67 2.29
C LYS A 2 -10.09 5.73 3.34
N GLY A 3 -10.43 6.95 2.91
CA GLY A 3 -10.70 8.07 3.82
C GLY A 3 -9.43 8.71 4.39
N THR A 4 -8.33 8.68 3.64
CA THR A 4 -7.00 9.22 3.98
C THR A 4 -6.47 10.21 2.92
N SER A 5 -7.37 10.75 2.07
CA SER A 5 -7.03 11.76 1.07
C SER A 5 -6.54 13.05 1.74
N MET A 6 -5.58 13.71 1.09
CA MET A 6 -5.04 15.01 1.49
C MET A 6 -5.78 16.13 0.75
N LYS A 7 -5.86 17.31 1.36
CA LYS A 7 -6.40 18.50 0.67
C LYS A 7 -5.44 18.85 -0.48
N ASN A 8 -5.98 19.05 -1.68
CA ASN A 8 -5.23 19.27 -2.93
C ASN A 8 -4.39 18.06 -3.40
N GLY A 9 -4.64 16.86 -2.89
CA GLY A 9 -4.20 15.63 -3.55
C GLY A 9 -5.08 15.40 -4.77
N SER A 10 -4.56 15.72 -5.95
CA SER A 10 -5.23 15.61 -7.24
C SER A 10 -5.03 14.22 -7.84
N ASP A 11 -5.18 13.16 -7.04
CA ASP A 11 -4.97 11.77 -7.44
C ASP A 11 -6.20 10.90 -7.10
N ALA A 12 -6.70 10.13 -8.07
CA ALA A 12 -7.84 9.24 -7.92
C ALA A 12 -7.57 7.86 -8.52
N ASP A 13 -7.48 6.85 -7.64
CA ASP A 13 -7.37 5.45 -8.04
C ASP A 13 -8.76 4.84 -8.30
N LEU A 14 -8.94 4.29 -9.49
CA LEU A 14 -10.15 3.59 -9.93
C LEU A 14 -9.83 2.16 -10.34
N VAL A 15 -10.31 1.20 -9.57
CA VAL A 15 -10.22 -0.23 -9.94
C VAL A 15 -11.50 -0.64 -10.65
N LEU A 16 -11.36 -1.16 -11.86
CA LEU A 16 -12.48 -1.64 -12.68
C LEU A 16 -12.50 -3.16 -12.68
N PHE A 17 -13.44 -3.74 -11.95
CA PHE A 17 -13.69 -5.18 -11.97
C PHE A 17 -14.45 -5.56 -13.24
N LEU A 18 -13.85 -6.39 -14.08
CA LEU A 18 -14.41 -6.76 -15.39
C LEU A 18 -14.67 -8.25 -15.47
N ASN A 19 -15.88 -8.60 -15.91
CA ASN A 19 -16.33 -9.99 -16.07
C ASN A 19 -15.59 -10.77 -17.17
N ILE A 20 -14.85 -10.09 -18.05
CA ILE A 20 -13.98 -10.72 -19.06
C ILE A 20 -12.76 -11.40 -18.44
N PHE A 21 -12.37 -11.03 -17.22
CA PHE A 21 -11.30 -11.70 -16.50
C PHE A 21 -11.92 -12.81 -15.67
N GLU A 22 -11.66 -14.07 -16.00
CA GLU A 22 -12.17 -15.22 -15.22
C GLU A 22 -11.20 -15.65 -14.11
N ASN A 23 -9.92 -15.30 -14.25
CA ASN A 23 -8.85 -15.55 -13.28
C ASN A 23 -7.70 -14.53 -13.44
N TYR A 24 -6.68 -14.64 -12.57
CA TYR A 24 -5.49 -13.78 -12.60
C TYR A 24 -4.71 -13.83 -13.93
N THR A 25 -4.58 -15.01 -14.53
CA THR A 25 -3.85 -15.19 -15.80
C THR A 25 -4.60 -14.52 -16.95
N ASP A 26 -5.93 -14.58 -16.97
CA ASP A 26 -6.73 -13.87 -17.97
C ASP A 26 -6.59 -12.36 -17.86
N GLN A 27 -6.52 -11.81 -16.64
CA GLN A 27 -6.18 -10.40 -16.44
C GLN A 27 -4.80 -10.07 -17.01
N GLU A 28 -3.76 -10.88 -16.72
CA GLU A 28 -2.42 -10.65 -17.26
C GLU A 28 -2.40 -10.65 -18.80
N MET A 29 -3.14 -11.57 -19.43
CA MET A 29 -3.21 -11.69 -20.89
C MET A 29 -3.97 -10.55 -21.56
N HIS A 30 -5.09 -10.10 -20.98
CA HIS A 30 -6.04 -9.23 -21.66
C HIS A 30 -6.01 -7.76 -21.20
N ARG A 31 -5.41 -7.43 -20.04
CA ARG A 31 -5.44 -6.07 -19.48
C ARG A 31 -4.94 -4.98 -20.42
N LYS A 32 -3.95 -5.27 -21.28
CA LYS A 32 -3.44 -4.31 -22.27
C LYS A 32 -4.54 -3.88 -23.25
N MET A 33 -5.23 -4.85 -23.85
CA MET A 33 -6.32 -4.59 -24.79
C MET A 33 -7.42 -3.76 -24.13
N ILE A 34 -7.76 -4.09 -22.89
CA ILE A 34 -8.75 -3.34 -22.12
C ILE A 34 -8.29 -1.90 -21.85
N ILE A 35 -7.03 -1.70 -21.45
CA ILE A 35 -6.46 -0.35 -21.23
C ILE A 35 -6.51 0.47 -22.52
N GLU A 36 -6.13 -0.12 -23.66
CA GLU A 36 -6.16 0.55 -24.96
C GLU A 36 -7.59 0.91 -25.37
N GLU A 37 -8.57 0.05 -25.10
CA GLU A 37 -9.99 0.34 -25.35
C GLU A 37 -10.53 1.45 -24.44
N ILE A 38 -10.19 1.44 -23.15
CA ILE A 38 -10.58 2.53 -22.23
C ILE A 38 -9.97 3.86 -22.70
N GLU A 39 -8.69 3.86 -23.09
CA GLU A 39 -8.01 5.05 -23.61
C GLU A 39 -8.70 5.57 -24.88
N ARG A 40 -9.02 4.69 -25.82
CA ARG A 40 -9.74 5.04 -27.05
C ARG A 40 -11.10 5.67 -26.75
N ARG A 41 -11.87 5.08 -25.82
CA ARG A 41 -13.19 5.61 -25.43
C ARG A 41 -13.09 6.96 -24.72
N LEU A 42 -12.12 7.13 -23.82
CA LEU A 42 -11.90 8.41 -23.15
C LEU A 42 -11.54 9.52 -24.15
N ASN A 43 -10.73 9.21 -25.18
CA ASN A 43 -10.46 10.14 -26.29
C ASN A 43 -11.72 10.52 -27.07
N GLU A 44 -12.58 9.55 -27.40
CA GLU A 44 -13.84 9.81 -28.13
C GLU A 44 -14.83 10.66 -27.32
N CYS A 45 -14.81 10.54 -25.99
CA CYS A 45 -15.75 11.24 -25.12
C CYS A 45 -15.31 12.66 -24.71
N GLN A 46 -14.09 13.11 -25.03
CA GLN A 46 -13.57 14.42 -24.55
C GLN A 46 -14.49 15.60 -24.89
N GLU A 47 -14.95 15.67 -26.15
CA GLU A 47 -15.84 16.74 -26.60
C GLU A 47 -17.20 16.70 -25.90
N TRP A 48 -17.76 15.51 -25.73
CA TRP A 48 -19.04 15.35 -25.03
C TRP A 48 -18.94 15.70 -23.54
N LEU A 49 -17.81 15.40 -22.91
CA LEU A 49 -17.55 15.71 -21.50
C LEU A 49 -17.21 17.19 -21.27
N ASN A 50 -16.92 17.97 -22.33
CA ASN A 50 -16.31 19.30 -22.24
C ASN A 50 -15.07 19.30 -21.32
N ARG A 51 -14.20 18.29 -21.48
CA ARG A 51 -12.98 18.09 -20.68
C ARG A 51 -11.83 17.67 -21.57
N GLU A 52 -10.62 18.03 -21.17
CA GLU A 52 -9.40 17.57 -21.85
C GLU A 52 -8.81 16.39 -21.07
N VAL A 53 -8.35 15.36 -21.79
CA VAL A 53 -7.72 14.19 -21.20
C VAL A 53 -6.31 14.04 -21.77
N PHE A 54 -5.32 14.06 -20.88
CA PHE A 54 -3.91 13.89 -21.23
C PHE A 54 -3.41 12.57 -20.68
N PHE A 55 -3.03 11.65 -21.56
CA PHE A 55 -2.56 10.32 -21.16
C PHE A 55 -1.06 10.31 -20.90
N GLU A 56 -0.66 9.70 -19.79
CA GLU A 56 0.74 9.33 -19.57
C GLU A 56 0.98 7.94 -20.17
N LYS A 57 1.74 7.90 -21.27
CA LYS A 57 2.01 6.65 -21.98
C LYS A 57 2.96 5.77 -21.18
N SER A 58 2.48 4.58 -20.83
CA SER A 58 3.31 3.56 -20.20
C SER A 58 4.47 3.14 -21.10
N LYS A 59 5.65 2.98 -20.49
CA LYS A 59 6.85 2.44 -21.14
C LYS A 59 6.86 0.90 -21.18
N TRP A 60 5.91 0.26 -20.48
CA TRP A 60 5.84 -1.19 -20.35
C TRP A 60 4.97 -1.79 -21.45
N SER A 61 5.38 -2.95 -21.97
CA SER A 61 4.67 -3.65 -23.04
C SER A 61 3.29 -4.16 -22.62
N ASN A 62 3.11 -4.46 -21.32
CA ASN A 62 1.84 -4.90 -20.72
C ASN A 62 1.50 -4.04 -19.49
N PRO A 63 0.95 -2.82 -19.69
CA PRO A 63 0.66 -1.90 -18.60
C PRO A 63 -0.38 -2.47 -17.63
N ARG A 64 -0.26 -2.12 -16.36
CA ARG A 64 -1.21 -2.48 -15.28
C ARG A 64 -2.23 -1.39 -14.99
N VAL A 65 -1.91 -0.17 -15.41
CA VAL A 65 -2.65 1.05 -15.11
C VAL A 65 -2.69 1.90 -16.36
N LEU A 66 -3.84 2.53 -16.60
CA LEU A 66 -3.99 3.66 -17.50
C LEU A 66 -3.92 4.93 -16.65
N GLN A 67 -2.89 5.74 -16.88
CA GLN A 67 -2.70 7.00 -16.18
C GLN A 67 -3.10 8.15 -17.08
N PHE A 68 -3.94 9.05 -16.60
CA PHE A 68 -4.30 10.26 -17.33
C PHE A 68 -4.67 11.41 -16.41
N MET A 69 -4.52 12.63 -16.90
CA MET A 69 -5.02 13.83 -16.23
C MET A 69 -6.29 14.33 -16.92
N LEU A 70 -7.35 14.50 -16.13
CA LEU A 70 -8.61 15.12 -16.54
C LEU A 70 -8.55 16.61 -16.19
N HIS A 71 -8.58 17.48 -17.20
CA HIS A 71 -8.52 18.93 -17.03
C HIS A 71 -9.86 19.59 -17.33
N SER A 72 -10.19 20.60 -16.52
CA SER A 72 -11.27 21.53 -16.80
C SER A 72 -10.91 22.42 -17.99
N ARG A 73 -11.88 22.70 -18.88
CA ARG A 73 -11.71 23.73 -19.94
C ARG A 73 -12.05 25.14 -19.43
N GLU A 74 -12.62 25.25 -18.23
CA GLU A 74 -13.12 26.50 -17.64
C GLU A 74 -12.24 27.02 -16.50
N SER A 75 -11.31 26.20 -16.00
CA SER A 75 -10.39 26.51 -14.90
C SER A 75 -9.07 25.76 -15.07
N ASP A 76 -8.04 26.16 -14.33
CA ASP A 76 -6.75 25.45 -14.29
C ASP A 76 -6.79 24.18 -13.41
N ASP A 77 -7.99 23.71 -13.05
CA ASP A 77 -8.15 22.53 -12.20
C ASP A 77 -7.91 21.24 -12.99
N SER A 78 -7.12 20.35 -12.41
CA SER A 78 -6.85 19.02 -12.95
C SER A 78 -6.85 17.94 -11.88
N ILE A 79 -7.19 16.72 -12.30
CA ILE A 79 -7.15 15.52 -11.47
C ILE A 79 -6.43 14.43 -12.26
N GLU A 80 -5.39 13.86 -11.66
CA GLU A 80 -4.70 12.66 -12.11
C GLU A 80 -5.52 11.42 -11.71
N PHE A 81 -5.72 10.53 -12.68
CA PHE A 81 -6.45 9.28 -12.52
C PHE A 81 -5.54 8.10 -12.86
N ASP A 82 -5.56 7.12 -11.95
CA ASP A 82 -5.00 5.79 -12.18
C ASP A 82 -6.16 4.81 -12.34
N VAL A 83 -6.36 4.29 -13.56
CA VAL A 83 -7.40 3.29 -13.85
C VAL A 83 -6.77 1.90 -13.98
N LEU A 84 -7.20 0.96 -13.13
CA LEU A 84 -6.65 -0.39 -13.04
C LEU A 84 -7.74 -1.43 -13.32
N PRO A 85 -7.77 -2.04 -14.52
CA PRO A 85 -8.61 -3.19 -14.79
C PRO A 85 -8.14 -4.40 -13.95
N ALA A 86 -9.08 -5.04 -13.26
CA ALA A 86 -8.77 -6.12 -12.33
C ALA A 86 -9.77 -7.28 -12.43
N TYR A 87 -9.26 -8.50 -12.23
CA TYR A 87 -10.09 -9.67 -11.96
C TYR A 87 -10.79 -9.52 -10.61
N ASP A 88 -12.09 -9.84 -10.58
CA ASP A 88 -12.88 -9.85 -9.35
C ASP A 88 -12.65 -11.14 -8.56
N ALA A 89 -11.49 -11.24 -7.93
CA ALA A 89 -11.08 -12.42 -7.17
C ALA A 89 -11.91 -12.64 -5.89
N LEU A 90 -12.60 -11.61 -5.41
CA LEU A 90 -13.39 -11.66 -4.17
C LEU A 90 -14.88 -11.86 -4.44
N GLY A 91 -15.35 -11.54 -5.66
CA GLY A 91 -16.76 -11.50 -5.99
C GLY A 91 -17.50 -10.53 -5.08
N GLN A 92 -18.62 -10.97 -4.52
CA GLN A 92 -19.37 -10.18 -3.55
C GLN A 92 -18.67 -10.21 -2.17
N TYR A 93 -17.72 -9.30 -1.96
CA TYR A 93 -17.00 -9.18 -0.69
C TYR A 93 -17.93 -8.76 0.47
N GLN A 94 -17.97 -9.58 1.55
CA GLN A 94 -18.84 -9.37 2.71
C GLN A 94 -18.09 -8.98 3.99
N ARG A 95 -16.94 -8.30 3.87
CA ARG A 95 -16.12 -7.87 5.03
C ARG A 95 -15.64 -9.03 5.91
N SER A 96 -15.46 -10.21 5.32
CA SER A 96 -14.99 -11.43 5.97
C SER A 96 -13.65 -11.89 5.39
N MET A 97 -12.97 -12.81 6.05
CA MET A 97 -11.77 -13.42 5.51
C MET A 97 -12.12 -14.16 4.19
N PRO A 98 -11.44 -13.88 3.07
CA PRO A 98 -11.66 -14.59 1.82
C PRO A 98 -11.39 -16.09 1.93
N SER A 99 -11.94 -16.87 0.99
CA SER A 99 -11.59 -18.28 0.86
C SER A 99 -10.09 -18.44 0.62
N PRO A 100 -9.40 -19.38 1.31
CA PRO A 100 -7.98 -19.65 1.07
C PRO A 100 -7.65 -19.92 -0.40
N GLN A 101 -8.58 -20.49 -1.16
CA GLN A 101 -8.37 -20.81 -2.58
C GLN A 101 -8.00 -19.56 -3.40
N VAL A 102 -8.59 -18.40 -3.09
CA VAL A 102 -8.27 -17.12 -3.75
C VAL A 102 -6.77 -16.82 -3.66
N TYR A 103 -6.18 -17.01 -2.48
CA TYR A 103 -4.76 -16.77 -2.26
C TYR A 103 -3.88 -17.90 -2.78
N ILE A 104 -4.35 -19.14 -2.78
CA ILE A 104 -3.63 -20.28 -3.36
C ILE A 104 -3.47 -20.07 -4.88
N ASP A 105 -4.55 -19.71 -5.57
CA ASP A 105 -4.53 -19.43 -7.00
C ASP A 105 -3.61 -18.24 -7.31
N LEU A 106 -3.67 -17.19 -6.49
CA LEU A 106 -2.75 -16.05 -6.58
C LEU A 106 -1.28 -16.48 -6.42
N ILE A 107 -0.96 -17.30 -5.40
CA ILE A 107 0.40 -17.79 -5.15
C ILE A 107 0.91 -18.60 -6.35
N TYR A 108 0.06 -19.45 -6.94
CA TYR A 108 0.45 -20.26 -8.10
C TYR A 108 0.72 -19.45 -9.38
N THR A 109 0.28 -18.18 -9.46
CA THR A 109 0.72 -17.30 -10.56
C THR A 109 2.23 -17.03 -10.53
N GLY A 110 2.86 -17.12 -9.35
CA GLY A 110 4.27 -16.76 -9.16
C GLY A 110 4.59 -15.28 -9.33
N LYS A 111 3.58 -14.40 -9.38
CA LYS A 111 3.75 -12.95 -9.62
C LYS A 111 3.53 -12.15 -8.33
N SER A 112 4.61 -11.75 -7.67
CA SER A 112 4.54 -11.00 -6.41
C SER A 112 3.93 -9.61 -6.59
N GLY A 113 2.80 -9.35 -5.92
CA GLY A 113 2.12 -8.04 -5.88
C GLY A 113 1.57 -7.55 -7.22
N GLU A 114 1.56 -8.40 -8.24
CA GLU A 114 1.11 -8.05 -9.59
C GLU A 114 -0.41 -7.80 -9.65
N PHE A 115 -1.15 -8.51 -8.78
CA PHE A 115 -2.60 -8.54 -8.76
C PHE A 115 -3.21 -7.84 -7.55
N SER A 116 -2.45 -7.03 -6.82
CA SER A 116 -2.95 -6.28 -5.66
C SER A 116 -4.23 -5.44 -5.92
N PRO A 117 -4.49 -4.90 -7.15
CA PRO A 117 -5.78 -4.27 -7.46
C PRO A 117 -7.00 -5.17 -7.26
N CYS A 118 -6.87 -6.49 -7.41
CA CYS A 118 -7.95 -7.45 -7.14
C CYS A 118 -8.41 -7.43 -5.68
N PHE A 119 -7.57 -6.92 -4.78
CA PHE A 119 -7.79 -6.90 -3.34
C PHE A 119 -8.00 -5.48 -2.79
N THR A 120 -8.27 -4.49 -3.65
CA THR A 120 -8.44 -3.08 -3.24
C THR A 120 -9.53 -2.91 -2.18
N GLU A 121 -10.58 -3.74 -2.21
CA GLU A 121 -11.65 -3.71 -1.22
C GLU A 121 -11.14 -4.12 0.18
N LEU A 122 -10.25 -5.11 0.28
CA LEU A 122 -9.60 -5.52 1.52
C LEU A 122 -8.62 -4.44 2.02
N GLN A 123 -7.84 -3.85 1.12
CA GLN A 123 -6.93 -2.75 1.43
C GLN A 123 -7.69 -1.52 1.94
N LYS A 124 -8.87 -1.24 1.35
CA LYS A 124 -9.81 -0.22 1.83
C LYS A 124 -10.34 -0.59 3.20
N ASP A 125 -10.86 -1.80 3.36
CA ASP A 125 -11.41 -2.32 4.61
C ASP A 125 -10.41 -2.26 5.77
N PHE A 126 -9.13 -2.46 5.48
CA PHE A 126 -8.06 -2.42 6.48
C PHE A 126 -7.90 -1.04 7.14
N ILE A 127 -8.27 0.04 6.43
CA ILE A 127 -8.11 1.43 6.88
C ILE A 127 -9.46 2.08 7.24
N VAL A 128 -10.56 1.68 6.60
CA VAL A 128 -11.83 2.43 6.63
C VAL A 128 -12.44 2.54 8.03
N ASP A 129 -12.26 1.56 8.90
CA ASP A 129 -12.82 1.58 10.26
C ASP A 129 -11.82 2.10 11.31
N ARG A 130 -10.62 2.51 10.90
CA ARG A 130 -9.62 3.02 11.83
C ARG A 130 -10.04 4.36 12.44
N PRO A 131 -9.64 4.66 13.70
CA PRO A 131 -10.02 5.90 14.37
C PRO A 131 -9.67 7.14 13.55
N THR A 132 -10.50 8.17 13.65
CA THR A 132 -10.27 9.45 12.94
C THR A 132 -8.89 10.03 13.23
N LYS A 133 -8.42 9.93 14.48
CA LYS A 133 -7.08 10.40 14.88
C LYS A 133 -5.95 9.63 14.18
N LEU A 134 -6.10 8.32 13.97
CA LEU A 134 -5.17 7.51 13.17
C LEU A 134 -5.18 7.92 11.70
N LYS A 135 -6.36 8.14 11.12
CA LYS A 135 -6.45 8.65 9.74
C LYS A 135 -5.83 10.04 9.60
N SER A 136 -5.88 10.88 10.63
CA SER A 136 -5.16 12.15 10.65
C SER A 136 -3.64 11.97 10.72
N LEU A 137 -3.15 10.99 11.50
CA LEU A 137 -1.72 10.64 11.53
C LEU A 137 -1.25 10.11 10.17
N ILE A 138 -2.02 9.24 9.51
CA ILE A 138 -1.71 8.76 8.16
C ILE A 138 -1.59 9.93 7.18
N ARG A 139 -2.52 10.90 7.23
CA ARG A 139 -2.42 12.12 6.39
C ARG A 139 -1.17 12.93 6.68
N LEU A 140 -0.78 13.09 7.96
CA LEU A 140 0.43 13.78 8.34
C LEU A 140 1.69 13.09 7.77
N VAL A 141 1.76 11.77 7.88
CA VAL A 141 2.87 10.98 7.32
C VAL A 141 2.91 11.08 5.79
N LYS A 142 1.76 11.02 5.11
CA LYS A 142 1.68 11.22 3.65
C LYS A 142 2.09 12.63 3.24
N HIS A 143 1.70 13.63 4.00
CA HIS A 143 2.09 15.01 3.75
C HIS A 143 3.61 15.16 3.91
N TRP A 144 4.18 14.69 5.01
CA TRP A 144 5.63 14.64 5.19
C TRP A 144 6.33 13.92 4.04
N TYR A 145 5.84 12.74 3.65
CA TYR A 145 6.39 11.98 2.54
C TYR A 145 6.41 12.79 1.24
N ASN A 146 5.35 13.53 0.93
CA ASN A 146 5.30 14.43 -0.24
C ASN A 146 6.33 15.58 -0.14
N GLU A 147 6.49 16.19 1.03
CA GLU A 147 7.44 17.30 1.25
C GLU A 147 8.90 16.87 1.06
N VAL A 148 9.22 15.61 1.42
CA VAL A 148 10.57 15.06 1.27
C VAL A 148 10.73 14.21 0.01
N GLN A 149 9.68 14.12 -0.82
CA GLN A 149 9.63 13.13 -1.89
C GLN A 149 10.73 13.35 -2.91
N GLU A 150 11.45 12.28 -3.17
CA GLU A 150 12.41 12.18 -4.26
C GLU A 150 12.07 10.97 -5.13
N LYS A 151 12.69 10.88 -6.31
CA LYS A 151 12.51 9.70 -7.18
C LYS A 151 12.97 8.43 -6.44
N SER A 152 12.24 7.34 -6.59
CA SER A 152 12.59 6.00 -6.09
C SER A 152 12.46 5.78 -4.57
N PHE A 153 11.53 6.46 -3.90
CA PHE A 153 11.13 6.09 -2.54
C PHE A 153 10.13 4.92 -2.53
N PRO A 154 9.99 4.21 -1.38
CA PRO A 154 8.96 3.20 -1.19
C PRO A 154 7.55 3.76 -1.42
N PRO A 155 6.59 2.97 -1.92
CA PRO A 155 5.23 3.44 -2.18
C PRO A 155 4.58 4.06 -0.93
N LYS A 156 3.78 5.12 -1.11
CA LYS A 156 3.04 5.79 0.00
C LYS A 156 2.25 4.79 0.84
N TYR A 157 1.72 3.74 0.21
CA TYR A 157 0.98 2.69 0.90
C TYR A 157 1.82 1.95 1.95
N ALA A 158 3.12 1.75 1.73
CA ALA A 158 4.02 1.19 2.74
C ALA A 158 4.04 2.05 4.02
N LEU A 159 4.00 3.38 3.88
CA LEU A 159 3.98 4.30 5.02
C LEU A 159 2.60 4.35 5.68
N GLU A 160 1.51 4.16 4.93
CA GLU A 160 0.18 3.96 5.51
C GLU A 160 0.18 2.70 6.41
N LEU A 161 0.76 1.59 5.93
CA LEU A 161 0.89 0.34 6.68
C LEU A 161 1.79 0.49 7.91
N LEU A 162 2.96 1.13 7.79
CA LEU A 162 3.83 1.43 8.94
C LEU A 162 3.14 2.30 9.99
N THR A 163 2.32 3.26 9.55
CA THR A 163 1.56 4.12 10.47
C THR A 163 0.50 3.34 11.23
N VAL A 164 -0.22 2.44 10.55
CA VAL A 164 -1.17 1.54 11.21
C VAL A 164 -0.44 0.63 12.20
N TYR A 165 0.69 0.04 11.80
CA TYR A 165 1.50 -0.82 12.67
C TYR A 165 1.99 -0.10 13.93
N ALA A 166 2.57 1.10 13.77
CA ALA A 166 3.03 1.93 14.88
C ALA A 166 1.90 2.19 15.89
N TRP A 167 0.71 2.52 15.39
CA TRP A 167 -0.44 2.76 16.24
C TRP A 167 -0.94 1.48 16.90
N GLU A 168 -1.08 0.37 16.18
CA GLU A 168 -1.57 -0.91 16.72
C GLU A 168 -0.66 -1.45 17.83
N GLN A 169 0.66 -1.30 17.71
CA GLN A 169 1.60 -1.84 18.69
C GLN A 169 1.96 -0.86 19.81
N GLY A 170 1.91 0.44 19.54
CA GLY A 170 2.43 1.46 20.46
C GLY A 170 1.36 2.26 21.20
N SER A 171 0.12 2.28 20.72
CA SER A 171 -0.95 3.10 21.31
C SER A 171 -2.27 2.36 21.43
N GLU A 172 -2.82 1.88 20.30
CA GLU A 172 -4.15 1.27 20.15
C GLU A 172 -5.33 2.14 20.65
N GLN A 173 -5.07 3.39 21.03
CA GLN A 173 -6.07 4.30 21.57
C GLN A 173 -6.74 5.13 20.48
N THR A 174 -8.01 5.48 20.67
CA THR A 174 -8.74 6.39 19.78
C THR A 174 -8.27 7.85 19.90
N LYS A 175 -7.66 8.19 21.04
CA LYS A 175 -7.04 9.48 21.34
C LYS A 175 -5.58 9.24 21.69
N PHE A 176 -4.67 9.92 21.01
CA PHE A 176 -3.23 9.86 21.27
C PHE A 176 -2.56 11.14 20.79
N ASN A 177 -1.32 11.34 21.23
CA ASN A 177 -0.48 12.46 20.81
C ASN A 177 0.03 12.25 19.38
N THR A 178 -0.35 13.15 18.46
CA THR A 178 0.06 13.07 17.06
C THR A 178 1.59 13.16 16.89
N ALA A 179 2.28 13.94 17.72
CA ALA A 179 3.73 14.09 17.63
C ALA A 179 4.46 12.79 18.00
N GLU A 180 3.99 12.07 19.03
CA GLU A 180 4.53 10.75 19.40
C GLU A 180 4.29 9.73 18.29
N GLY A 181 3.08 9.69 17.73
CA GLY A 181 2.77 8.82 16.61
C GLY A 181 3.62 9.11 15.37
N PHE A 182 3.81 10.38 15.04
CA PHE A 182 4.65 10.79 13.92
C PHE A 182 6.12 10.42 14.16
N ARG A 183 6.65 10.73 15.36
CA ARG A 183 8.00 10.34 15.77
C ARG A 183 8.22 8.84 15.70
N THR A 184 7.22 8.05 16.11
CA THR A 184 7.26 6.58 16.07
C THR A 184 7.39 6.06 14.64
N VAL A 185 6.63 6.64 13.70
CA VAL A 185 6.75 6.28 12.27
C VAL A 185 8.13 6.63 11.72
N LEU A 186 8.66 7.83 12.03
CA LEU A 186 10.02 8.19 11.65
C LEU A 186 11.05 7.21 12.23
N TRP A 187 10.90 6.86 13.52
CA TRP A 187 11.77 5.91 14.20
C TRP A 187 11.76 4.52 13.54
N LEU A 188 10.58 4.01 13.14
CA LEU A 188 10.49 2.75 12.39
C LEU A 188 11.25 2.83 11.05
N ILE A 189 11.08 3.93 10.30
CA ILE A 189 11.79 4.14 9.04
C ILE A 189 13.31 4.20 9.26
N GLU A 190 13.77 4.80 10.36
CA GLU A 190 15.20 4.81 10.73
C GLU A 190 15.77 3.39 10.94
N HIS A 191 14.94 2.44 11.39
CA HIS A 191 15.30 1.05 11.70
C HIS A 191 14.76 0.06 10.65
N TYR A 192 14.56 0.51 9.41
CA TYR A 192 13.93 -0.29 8.36
C TYR A 192 14.63 -1.63 8.10
N THR A 193 15.95 -1.72 8.31
CA THR A 193 16.74 -2.95 8.15
C THR A 193 16.37 -4.05 9.15
N GLU A 194 15.62 -3.71 10.19
CA GLU A 194 15.15 -4.63 11.22
C GLU A 194 13.67 -4.99 11.06
N ILE A 195 12.95 -4.31 10.16
CA ILE A 195 11.50 -4.44 10.03
C ILE A 195 11.07 -5.81 9.48
N ARG A 196 10.16 -6.47 10.21
CA ARG A 196 9.36 -7.61 9.73
C ARG A 196 7.92 -7.48 10.23
N ILE A 197 7.07 -6.95 9.37
CA ILE A 197 5.67 -6.61 9.67
C ILE A 197 4.75 -7.36 8.72
N TYR A 198 3.72 -7.96 9.29
CA TYR A 198 2.63 -8.60 8.56
C TYR A 198 1.37 -8.63 9.43
N TRP A 199 0.25 -8.94 8.79
CA TRP A 199 -1.05 -9.13 9.43
C TRP A 199 -1.64 -10.46 8.99
N THR A 200 -2.56 -10.99 9.81
CA THR A 200 -3.31 -12.21 9.50
C THR A 200 -4.81 -11.93 9.43
N LYS A 201 -5.19 -10.73 8.97
CA LYS A 201 -6.59 -10.28 8.96
C LYS A 201 -7.39 -10.97 7.85
N TYR A 202 -6.82 -11.09 6.65
CA TYR A 202 -7.50 -11.68 5.48
C TYR A 202 -6.86 -12.98 4.99
N TYR A 203 -5.68 -13.33 5.48
CA TYR A 203 -5.03 -14.62 5.27
C TYR A 203 -4.25 -15.00 6.53
N GLY A 204 -3.71 -16.21 6.62
CA GLY A 204 -2.91 -16.60 7.78
C GLY A 204 -2.25 -17.97 7.63
N PHE A 205 -1.80 -18.54 8.74
CA PHE A 205 -1.02 -19.78 8.76
C PHE A 205 -1.87 -21.06 8.87
N HIS A 206 -3.20 -20.97 8.74
CA HIS A 206 -4.10 -22.13 8.90
C HIS A 206 -4.06 -23.07 7.69
N ASN A 207 -3.95 -22.52 6.49
CA ASN A 207 -3.80 -23.32 5.27
C ASN A 207 -2.31 -23.58 5.01
N GLU A 208 -1.94 -24.83 4.77
CA GLU A 208 -0.54 -25.23 4.69
C GLU A 208 0.22 -24.58 3.52
N ILE A 209 -0.41 -24.40 2.35
CA ILE A 209 0.20 -23.73 1.19
C ILE A 209 0.48 -22.26 1.52
N ILE A 210 -0.52 -21.56 2.07
CA ILE A 210 -0.37 -20.15 2.44
C ILE A 210 0.66 -19.98 3.56
N LYS A 211 0.65 -20.86 4.56
CA LYS A 211 1.61 -20.86 5.67
C LYS A 211 3.04 -20.97 5.18
N GLN A 212 3.34 -21.97 4.34
CA GLN A 212 4.67 -22.18 3.76
C GLN A 212 5.10 -20.96 2.93
N TYR A 213 4.18 -20.41 2.13
CA TYR A 213 4.47 -19.21 1.34
C TYR A 213 4.78 -17.99 2.24
N LEU A 214 3.98 -17.75 3.27
CA LEU A 214 4.21 -16.65 4.23
C LEU A 214 5.54 -16.80 4.95
N GLN A 215 5.87 -18.00 5.40
CA GLN A 215 7.15 -18.31 6.03
C GLN A 215 8.34 -17.94 5.12
N VAL A 216 8.27 -18.27 3.83
CA VAL A 216 9.28 -17.85 2.84
C VAL A 216 9.33 -16.32 2.70
N GLN A 217 8.18 -15.65 2.54
CA GLN A 217 8.15 -14.19 2.44
C GLN A 217 8.75 -13.50 3.69
N LEU A 218 8.50 -14.06 4.87
CA LEU A 218 8.95 -13.52 6.16
C LEU A 218 10.44 -13.80 6.46
N CYS A 219 11.08 -14.62 5.64
CA CYS A 219 12.53 -14.84 5.64
C CYS A 219 13.29 -13.95 4.64
N LYS A 220 12.61 -13.19 3.80
CA LYS A 220 13.25 -12.29 2.83
C LYS A 220 14.07 -11.20 3.53
N ASN A 221 14.98 -10.60 2.77
CA ASN A 221 15.76 -9.44 3.21
C ASN A 221 14.84 -8.32 3.68
N ARG A 222 15.20 -7.73 4.81
CA ARG A 222 14.42 -6.67 5.45
C ARG A 222 14.66 -5.33 4.73
N PRO A 223 13.66 -4.42 4.72
CA PRO A 223 12.38 -4.52 5.43
C PRO A 223 11.43 -5.55 4.80
N VAL A 224 10.63 -6.22 5.61
CA VAL A 224 9.48 -7.00 5.15
C VAL A 224 8.23 -6.30 5.67
N ILE A 225 7.38 -5.81 4.76
CA ILE A 225 6.10 -5.18 5.07
C ILE A 225 5.07 -5.82 4.14
N LEU A 226 4.46 -6.91 4.59
CA LEU A 226 3.46 -7.63 3.81
C LEU A 226 2.12 -6.88 3.81
N ASP A 227 1.53 -6.74 2.63
CA ASP A 227 0.21 -6.18 2.46
C ASP A 227 -0.81 -7.05 3.21
N PRO A 228 -1.58 -6.51 4.17
CA PRO A 228 -2.62 -7.27 4.85
C PRO A 228 -3.63 -7.94 3.90
N ALA A 229 -3.82 -7.40 2.68
CA ALA A 229 -4.76 -7.86 1.68
C ALA A 229 -4.20 -8.86 0.66
N ASP A 230 -2.88 -8.85 0.43
CA ASP A 230 -2.20 -9.63 -0.61
C ASP A 230 -0.93 -10.27 -0.02
N PRO A 231 -0.92 -11.59 0.25
CA PRO A 231 0.22 -12.25 0.88
C PRO A 231 1.47 -12.27 0.00
N THR A 232 1.34 -11.95 -1.30
CA THR A 232 2.45 -11.91 -2.26
C THR A 232 3.08 -10.53 -2.41
N ALA A 233 2.43 -9.47 -1.90
CA ALA A 233 2.91 -8.11 -1.99
C ALA A 233 3.74 -7.72 -0.76
N ASN A 234 5.08 -7.73 -0.92
CA ASN A 234 6.01 -7.20 0.07
C ASN A 234 6.45 -5.77 -0.29
N PHE A 235 5.87 -4.77 0.35
CA PHE A 235 6.23 -3.36 0.12
C PHE A 235 7.61 -2.99 0.65
N GLY A 236 8.24 -3.86 1.44
CA GLY A 236 9.60 -3.69 1.91
C GLY A 236 10.67 -3.91 0.83
N GLU A 237 10.37 -4.64 -0.26
CA GLU A 237 11.30 -4.84 -1.39
C GLU A 237 11.50 -3.57 -2.24
N ALA A 238 10.70 -2.52 -2.00
CA ALA A 238 10.87 -1.24 -2.66
C ALA A 238 12.25 -0.63 -2.36
N LYS A 239 12.82 0.07 -3.34
CA LYS A 239 14.10 0.77 -3.19
C LYS A 239 13.91 2.09 -2.42
N GLY A 240 15.02 2.65 -1.94
CA GLY A 240 15.08 4.00 -1.38
C GLY A 240 14.72 4.12 0.11
N TRP A 241 14.65 3.00 0.84
CA TRP A 241 14.47 3.01 2.30
C TRP A 241 15.62 3.70 3.04
N ASP A 242 16.86 3.52 2.58
CA ASP A 242 18.07 4.17 3.07
C ASP A 242 17.96 5.71 3.03
N ARG A 243 17.58 6.24 1.87
CA ARG A 243 17.38 7.68 1.66
C ARG A 243 16.18 8.21 2.44
N LEU A 244 15.09 7.45 2.49
CA LEU A 244 13.93 7.83 3.29
C LEU A 244 14.28 7.88 4.79
N ALA A 245 15.13 6.96 5.26
CA ALA A 245 15.65 6.95 6.63
C ALA A 245 16.53 8.15 6.95
N GLU A 246 17.33 8.64 5.98
CA GLU A 246 18.06 9.91 6.14
C GLU A 246 17.12 11.10 6.35
N LYS A 247 16.06 11.20 5.54
CA LYS A 247 15.03 12.24 5.73
C LYS A 247 14.34 12.09 7.07
N ALA A 248 14.02 10.87 7.49
CA ALA A 248 13.40 10.59 8.78
C ALA A 248 14.27 11.07 9.95
N ARG A 249 15.58 10.76 9.94
CA ARG A 249 16.54 11.25 10.96
C ARG A 249 16.58 12.77 11.03
N SER A 250 16.60 13.44 9.87
CA SER A 250 16.58 14.91 9.83
C SER A 250 15.31 15.47 10.48
N TYR A 251 14.13 14.94 10.12
CA TYR A 251 12.85 15.41 10.65
C TYR A 251 12.63 15.07 12.13
N ALA A 252 13.19 13.96 12.62
CA ALA A 252 13.13 13.57 14.03
C ALA A 252 13.79 14.61 14.97
N SER A 253 14.68 15.46 14.44
CA SER A 253 15.35 16.52 15.20
C SER A 253 14.65 17.89 15.14
N MET A 254 13.63 18.04 14.28
CA MET A 254 12.91 19.29 14.05
C MET A 254 11.89 19.60 15.15
N ASN A 255 11.39 20.84 15.16
CA ASN A 255 10.45 21.34 16.16
C ASN A 255 9.15 20.52 16.28
N CYS A 256 8.71 19.86 15.20
CA CYS A 256 7.53 18.99 15.23
C CYS A 256 7.72 17.75 16.12
N CYS A 257 8.97 17.37 16.41
CA CYS A 257 9.35 16.26 17.28
C CYS A 257 10.01 16.77 18.58
N ARG A 258 9.70 17.99 19.02
CA ARG A 258 10.18 18.55 20.30
C ARG A 258 9.05 18.94 21.23
N LYS A 259 9.26 18.71 22.52
CA LYS A 259 8.40 19.22 23.60
C LYS A 259 8.73 20.69 23.87
N ARG A 260 7.88 21.34 24.67
CA ARG A 260 8.04 22.77 25.02
C ARG A 260 9.34 23.08 25.77
N ASP A 261 9.87 22.10 26.49
CA ASP A 261 11.14 22.19 27.23
C ASP A 261 12.38 21.96 26.32
N GLY A 262 12.17 21.75 25.01
CA GLY A 262 13.23 21.49 24.04
C GLY A 262 13.66 20.02 23.93
N SER A 263 13.22 19.15 24.84
CA SER A 263 13.50 17.71 24.76
C SER A 263 12.80 17.07 23.56
N LEU A 264 13.35 15.96 23.06
CA LEU A 264 12.74 15.23 21.95
C LEU A 264 11.45 14.55 22.41
N VAL A 265 10.51 14.45 21.48
CA VAL A 265 9.35 13.56 21.64
C VAL A 265 9.88 12.13 21.57
N GLU A 266 9.47 11.31 22.52
CA GLU A 266 9.84 9.89 22.54
C GLU A 266 8.90 9.10 21.63
N PRO A 267 9.41 8.13 20.85
CA PRO A 267 8.55 7.21 20.11
C PRO A 267 7.80 6.28 21.08
N TRP A 268 6.67 5.74 20.65
CA TRP A 268 6.03 4.64 21.35
C TRP A 268 6.92 3.40 21.33
N ASN A 269 6.79 2.56 22.37
CA ASN A 269 7.49 1.28 22.41
C ASN A 269 6.86 0.30 21.42
N VAL A 270 7.47 0.14 20.26
CA VAL A 270 6.96 -0.68 19.15
C VAL A 270 8.00 -1.74 18.77
N PRO A 271 7.63 -3.03 18.66
CA PRO A 271 8.54 -4.07 18.19
C PRO A 271 8.88 -3.86 16.71
N LEU A 272 10.15 -4.03 16.33
CA LEU A 272 10.59 -3.91 14.92
C LEU A 272 10.21 -5.13 14.08
N ALA A 273 10.08 -6.30 14.71
CA ALA A 273 9.75 -7.55 14.04
C ALA A 273 8.67 -8.30 14.81
N LYS A 274 7.63 -8.73 14.10
CA LYS A 274 6.69 -9.74 14.61
C LYS A 274 7.35 -11.11 14.61
N GLU A 275 7.03 -11.90 15.63
CA GLU A 275 7.38 -13.33 15.66
C GLU A 275 6.68 -14.06 14.51
N VAL A 276 7.32 -15.10 14.00
CA VAL A 276 6.76 -15.93 12.93
C VAL A 276 6.48 -17.31 13.51
N PRO A 277 5.28 -17.88 13.31
CA PRO A 277 4.99 -19.24 13.75
C PRO A 277 5.81 -20.24 12.93
N TRP A 278 6.89 -20.75 13.52
CA TRP A 278 7.68 -21.85 12.99
C TRP A 278 7.24 -23.16 13.65
N GLU A 279 7.34 -24.27 12.94
CA GLU A 279 7.21 -25.58 13.58
C GLU A 279 8.49 -25.91 14.37
N GLU A 280 8.34 -26.61 15.50
CA GLU A 280 9.48 -27.10 16.28
C GLU A 280 10.34 -28.04 15.41
N GLY A 281 11.57 -27.61 15.10
CA GLY A 281 12.53 -28.38 14.30
C GLY A 281 12.66 -28.00 12.83
N GLY A 282 11.89 -27.02 12.34
CA GLY A 282 12.06 -26.47 10.98
C GLY A 282 13.23 -25.49 10.88
N SER A 283 14.16 -25.74 9.95
CA SER A 283 15.35 -24.91 9.70
C SER A 283 15.01 -23.41 9.57
N TYR A 284 15.61 -22.62 10.45
CA TYR A 284 15.71 -21.15 10.40
C TYR A 284 16.03 -20.69 9.00
N CYS A 285 15.35 -19.65 8.51
CA CYS A 285 15.63 -18.88 7.28
C CYS A 285 16.99 -19.18 6.63
N THR A 286 17.14 -20.35 6.00
CA THR A 286 18.36 -20.75 5.32
C THR A 286 18.21 -20.17 3.94
N LEU A 287 18.91 -19.04 3.76
CA LEU A 287 19.07 -18.26 2.54
C LEU A 287 18.88 -19.11 1.28
N LEU A 288 17.81 -18.83 0.54
CA LEU A 288 17.75 -19.02 -0.91
C LEU A 288 18.12 -17.69 -1.57
#